data_AF-A0A0A1VVR2-F1
#
_entry.id   AF-A0A0A1VVR2-F1
#
_cell.length_a   1.000
_cell.length_b   1.000
_cell.length_c   1.000
_cell.angle_alpha   90.00
_cell.angle_beta   90.00
_cell.angle_gamma   90.00
#
_symmetry.space_group_name_H-M   'P 1'
#
loop_
_entity.id
_entity.type
_entity.pdbx_description
1 polymer ?
#
loop_
_entity_poly.entity_id
_entity_poly.type
_entity_poly.pdbx_seq_one_letter_code
_entity_poly.pdbx_strand_id
1 'polypeptide(L)' 'MPSNPQLKLMTELLHLEGVVVTNYQIITDIGIVLHLENMSRETEGIYCGNKTGKLHQNNELTIRDLPGSIPLVQ' A
#
# COMPACT_ATOMS: atom_id res chain seq x y z
N MET A 1 10.90 9.88 -10.80
CA MET A 1 10.89 8.66 -9.95
C MET A 1 11.90 8.88 -8.83
N PRO A 2 11.59 8.43 -7.60
CA PRO A 2 12.54 8.49 -6.49
C PRO A 2 13.78 7.66 -6.77
N SER A 3 14.89 8.06 -6.16
CA SER A 3 16.14 7.29 -6.22
C SER A 3 16.07 6.03 -5.34
N ASN A 4 16.90 5.03 -5.65
CA ASN A 4 16.97 3.80 -4.85
C ASN A 4 17.24 4.04 -3.36
N PRO A 5 18.14 4.97 -2.94
CA PRO A 5 18.31 5.29 -1.52
C PRO A 5 17.05 5.87 -0.87
N GLN A 6 16.29 6.70 -1.60
CA GLN A 6 15.03 7.24 -1.09
C GLN A 6 13.98 6.13 -0.93
N LEU A 7 13.84 5.23 -1.89
CA LEU A 7 12.92 4.09 -1.79
C LEU A 7 13.29 3.16 -0.62
N LYS A 8 14.60 2.91 -0.42
CA LYS A 8 15.11 2.14 0.71
C LYS A 8 14.77 2.80 2.03
N LEU A 9 15.03 4.11 2.18
CA LEU A 9 14.67 4.86 3.37
C LEU A 9 13.16 4.77 3.67
N MET A 10 12.31 4.96 2.66
CA MET A 10 10.86 4.88 2.84
C MET A 10 10.39 3.47 3.23
N THR A 11 11.03 2.43 2.66
CA THR A 11 10.74 1.03 3.02
C THR A 11 11.12 0.76 4.48
N GLU A 12 12.30 1.23 4.91
CA GLU A 12 12.79 1.08 6.29
C GLU A 12 11.93 1.83 7.31
N LEU A 13 11.45 3.03 6.95
CA LEU A 13 10.56 3.84 7.79
C LEU A 13 9.18 3.19 7.96
N LEU A 14 8.64 2.58 6.91
CA LEU A 14 7.33 1.92 6.95
C LEU A 14 7.36 0.63 7.78
N HIS A 15 8.51 -0.07 7.76
CA HIS A 15 8.77 -1.28 8.54
C HIS A 15 7.67 -2.36 8.42
N LEU A 16 7.12 -2.54 7.22
CA LEU A 16 6.13 -3.58 6.95
C LEU A 16 6.83 -4.86 6.47
N GLU A 17 6.54 -5.96 7.15
CA GLU A 17 7.09 -7.26 6.79
C GLU A 17 6.63 -7.68 5.38
N GLY A 18 7.59 -8.10 4.55
CA GLY A 18 7.30 -8.60 3.20
C GLY A 18 6.86 -7.54 2.19
N VAL A 19 7.00 -6.24 2.49
CA VAL A 19 6.57 -5.17 1.58
C VAL A 19 7.72 -4.21 1.27
N VAL A 20 7.83 -3.78 0.02
CA VAL A 20 8.79 -2.77 -0.44
C VAL A 20 8.09 -1.57 -1.08
N VAL A 21 8.64 -0.37 -0.88
CA VAL A 21 8.18 0.84 -1.57
C VAL A 21 8.83 0.88 -2.96
N THR A 22 8.02 0.89 -4.01
CA THR A 22 8.50 0.88 -5.40
C THR A 22 8.43 2.27 -6.05
N ASN A 23 7.56 3.14 -5.53
CA ASN A 23 7.45 4.53 -5.96
C ASN A 23 6.74 5.36 -4.88
N TYR A 24 6.86 6.68 -4.95
CA TYR A 24 5.99 7.58 -4.20
C TYR A 24 5.75 8.88 -4.95
N GLN A 25 4.64 9.52 -4.61
CA GLN A 25 4.32 10.86 -5.07
C GLN A 25 3.95 11.73 -3.88
N ILE A 26 4.51 12.94 -3.86
CA ILE A 26 4.06 13.99 -2.93
C ILE A 26 3.02 14.82 -3.66
N ILE A 27 1.81 14.86 -3.12
CA ILE A 27 0.73 15.69 -3.63
C ILE A 27 0.58 16.85 -2.67
N THR A 28 0.87 18.06 -3.16
CA THR A 28 0.81 19.30 -2.37
C THR A 28 -0.54 19.40 -1.67
N ASP A 29 -0.51 19.81 -0.39
CA ASP A 29 -1.68 20.00 0.48
C ASP A 29 -2.51 18.74 0.80
N ILE A 30 -2.11 17.56 0.29
CA ILE A 30 -2.75 16.27 0.59
C ILE A 30 -1.83 15.37 1.40
N GLY A 31 -0.59 15.18 0.95
CA GLY A 31 0.38 14.32 1.61
C GLY A 31 1.16 13.42 0.64
N ILE A 32 1.61 12.28 1.14
CA ILE A 32 2.45 11.33 0.39
C ILE A 32 1.62 10.09 0.04
N VAL A 33 1.64 9.71 -1.23
CA VAL A 33 1.11 8.46 -1.74
C VAL A 33 2.27 7.50 -1.98
N LEU A 34 2.24 6.32 -1.34
CA LEU A 34 3.25 5.27 -1.50
C LEU A 34 2.70 4.15 -2.38
N HIS A 35 3.48 3.73 -3.37
CA HIS A 35 3.23 2.52 -4.13
C HIS A 35 4.05 1.39 -3.52
N LEU A 36 3.36 0.30 -3.17
CA LEU A 36 3.91 -0.84 -2.44
C LEU A 36 3.80 -2.10 -3.28
N GLU A 37 4.81 -2.97 -3.19
CA GLU A 37 4.76 -4.33 -3.73
C GLU A 37 5.10 -5.35 -2.65
N ASN A 38 4.45 -6.52 -2.72
CA ASN A 38 4.80 -7.65 -1.88
C ASN A 38 6.09 -8.30 -2.41
N MET A 39 7.04 -8.56 -1.51
CA MET A 39 8.29 -9.26 -1.80
C MET A 39 8.02 -10.73 -2.18
N SER A 40 6.96 -11.34 -1.65
CA SER A 40 6.48 -12.63 -2.11
C SER A 40 5.43 -12.44 -3.21
N ARG A 41 5.62 -13.11 -4.34
CA ARG A 41 4.57 -13.27 -5.36
C ARG A 41 3.61 -14.40 -5.02
N GLU A 42 3.85 -15.07 -3.89
CA GLU A 42 3.08 -16.21 -3.41
C GLU A 42 1.95 -15.71 -2.52
N THR A 43 0.72 -15.93 -2.98
CA THR A 43 -0.48 -15.74 -2.17
C THR A 43 -1.14 -17.09 -1.95
N GLU A 44 -1.54 -17.36 -0.70
CA GLU A 44 -2.35 -18.53 -0.38
C GLU A 44 -3.79 -18.27 -0.82
N GLY A 45 -4.30 -19.14 -1.68
CA GLY A 45 -5.70 -19.08 -2.11
C GLY A 45 -6.63 -19.32 -0.93
N ILE A 46 -7.43 -18.32 -0.57
CA ILE A 46 -8.39 -18.33 0.54
C ILE A 46 -9.36 -19.53 0.50
N TYR A 47 -9.59 -20.09 -0.70
CA TYR A 47 -10.54 -21.18 -0.94
C TYR A 47 -9.92 -22.56 -1.09
N CYS A 48 -8.61 -22.66 -1.37
CA CYS A 48 -7.99 -23.94 -1.73
C CYS A 48 -6.65 -24.21 -1.04
N GLY A 49 -6.11 -23.26 -0.28
CA GLY A 49 -4.83 -23.39 0.43
C GLY A 49 -3.61 -23.51 -0.48
N ASN A 50 -3.79 -23.48 -1.81
CA ASN A 50 -2.69 -23.58 -2.76
C ASN A 50 -1.96 -22.24 -2.87
N LYS A 51 -0.63 -22.28 -2.78
CA LYS A 51 0.23 -21.14 -3.07
C LYS A 51 0.22 -20.88 -4.57
N THR A 52 -0.19 -19.69 -4.98
CA THR A 52 -0.14 -19.29 -6.39
C THR A 52 0.82 -18.12 -6.55
N GLY A 53 1.68 -18.18 -7.58
CA GLY A 53 2.56 -17.07 -7.97
C GLY A 53 1.83 -15.90 -8.65
N LYS A 54 0.50 -15.88 -8.59
CA LYS A 54 -0.37 -14.92 -9.25
C LYS A 54 -1.03 -14.04 -8.19
N LEU A 55 -0.27 -13.05 -7.70
CA LEU A 55 -0.88 -11.90 -7.03
C LEU A 55 -1.78 -11.20 -8.06
N HIS A 56 -3.09 -11.39 -7.96
CA HIS A 56 -4.04 -10.67 -8.82
C HIS A 56 -3.87 -9.18 -8.54
N GLN A 57 -3.84 -8.34 -9.59
CA GLN A 57 -3.75 -6.89 -9.41
C GLN A 57 -4.82 -6.44 -8.42
N ASN A 58 -4.43 -5.67 -7.41
CA ASN A 58 -5.39 -4.90 -6.64
C ASN A 58 -6.15 -4.03 -7.65
N ASN A 59 -7.41 -4.35 -7.90
CA ASN A 59 -8.33 -3.37 -8.45
C ASN A 59 -8.38 -2.26 -7.38
N GLU A 60 -7.81 -1.08 -7.68
CA GLU A 60 -7.58 -0.01 -6.71
C GLU A 60 -8.80 0.18 -5.80
N LEU A 61 -8.71 -0.32 -4.56
CA LEU A 61 -9.64 0.05 -3.51
C LEU A 61 -9.00 1.21 -2.78
N THR A 62 -9.28 2.43 -3.26
CA THR A 62 -8.99 3.65 -2.51
C THR A 62 -9.88 3.68 -1.27
N ILE A 63 -9.41 3.13 -0.15
CA ILE A 63 -10.05 3.39 1.15
C ILE A 63 -9.70 4.82 1.52
N ARG A 64 -10.65 5.73 1.25
CA ARG A 64 -10.65 7.07 1.83
C ARG A 64 -11.24 6.94 3.22
N ASP A 65 -10.45 7.26 4.24
CA ASP A 65 -11.03 7.75 5.49
C ASP A 65 -11.75 9.06 5.14
N LEU A 66 -13.02 8.95 4.81
CA LEU A 66 -13.90 10.11 4.67
C LEU A 66 -14.01 10.73 6.06
N PRO A 67 -13.60 12.00 6.28
CA PRO A 67 -14.01 12.74 7.46
C PRO A 67 -15.48 13.09 7.29
N GLY A 68 -16.37 12.14 7.58
CA GLY A 68 -17.79 12.39 7.75
C GLY A 68 -17.99 13.04 9.10
N SER A 69 -18.03 14.36 9.12
CA SER A 69 -18.57 15.14 10.23
C SER A 69 -19.88 14.53 10.73
N ILE A 70 -19.87 13.94 11.92
CA ILE A 70 -21.09 13.68 12.67
C ILE A 70 -21.33 14.95 13.50
N PRO A 71 -22.29 15.83 13.15
CA PRO A 71 -22.79 16.79 14.12
C PRO A 71 -23.63 16.03 15.15
N LEU A 72 -23.30 16.21 16.42
CA LEU A 72 -24.16 15.84 17.54
C LEU A 72 -25.47 16.65 17.46
N VAL A 73 -26.57 15.99 17.06
CA VAL A 73 -27.96 16.45 17.14
C VAL A 73 -28.84 15.17 17.09
N GLN A 74 -29.67 14.76 18.06
CA GLN A 74 -30.12 15.29 19.37
C GLN A 74 -30.08 14.16 20.40
#